data_AF-A0A6N9H8W7-F1
#
_entry.id   AF-A0A6N9H8W7-F1
#
_cell.length_a   1.000
_cell.length_b   1.000
_cell.length_c   1.000
_cell.angle_alpha   90.00
_cell.angle_beta   90.00
_cell.angle_gamma   90.00
#
_symmetry.space_group_name_H-M   'P 1'
#
loop_
_entity.id
_entity.type
_entity.pdbx_description
1 polymer ?
#
loop_
_entity_poly.entity_id
_entity_poly.type
_entity_poly.pdbx_seq_one_letter_code
_entity_poly.pdbx_strand_id
1 'polypeptide(L)'
;MKDAGWSVVDVLYALDHLPDGRAQGFVSEGEWVPLPGADTIAEDRIPHWISFRLNHWRDAAGHPVESHTQMLERRQAAREVQEAAQRRAIAERQAQRRRLRHDPAATEARREAMAAVRSLPRTHRV
;
A
#
# COMPACT_ATOMS: atom_id res chain seq x y z
N MET A 1 11.35 -13.85 -21.45
CA MET A 1 10.10 -13.33 -20.86
C MET A 1 9.59 -14.39 -19.91
N LYS A 2 9.47 -14.10 -18.61
CA LYS A 2 8.75 -14.98 -17.69
C LYS A 2 7.27 -14.78 -18.02
N ASP A 3 6.58 -15.85 -18.42
CA ASP A 3 5.12 -15.86 -18.41
C ASP A 3 4.69 -15.36 -17.03
N ALA A 4 3.71 -14.46 -16.97
CA ALA A 4 3.34 -13.76 -15.74
C ALA A 4 2.88 -14.70 -14.60
N GLY A 5 2.85 -16.02 -14.80
CA GLY A 5 2.70 -17.01 -13.74
C GLY A 5 1.35 -16.93 -13.04
N TRP A 6 0.34 -16.40 -13.72
CA TRP A 6 -1.00 -16.24 -13.17
C TRP A 6 -1.58 -17.59 -12.77
N SER A 7 -2.08 -17.66 -11.54
CA SER A 7 -2.86 -18.79 -11.08
C SER A 7 -4.29 -18.71 -11.61
N VAL A 8 -5.07 -19.80 -11.47
CA VAL A 8 -6.50 -19.81 -11.77
C VAL A 8 -7.25 -18.75 -10.96
N VAL A 9 -6.85 -18.54 -9.70
CA VAL A 9 -7.44 -17.52 -8.82
C VAL A 9 -7.21 -16.11 -9.37
N ASP A 10 -6.02 -15.84 -9.92
CA ASP A 10 -5.73 -14.55 -10.54
C ASP A 10 -6.58 -14.30 -11.78
N VAL A 11 -6.79 -15.33 -12.61
CA VAL A 11 -7.67 -15.25 -13.78
C VAL A 11 -9.10 -14.94 -13.35
N LEU A 12 -9.64 -15.68 -12.37
CA LEU A 12 -11.00 -15.44 -11.87
C LEU A 12 -11.14 -14.02 -11.30
N TYR A 13 -10.16 -13.57 -10.51
CA TYR A 13 -10.15 -12.20 -10.00
C TYR A 13 -10.18 -11.16 -11.12
N ALA A 14 -9.37 -11.36 -12.16
CA ALA A 14 -9.28 -10.46 -13.31
C ALA A 14 -10.55 -10.41 -14.18
N LEU A 15 -11.35 -11.48 -14.17
CA LEU A 15 -12.65 -11.50 -14.85
C LEU A 15 -13.68 -10.59 -14.17
N ASP A 16 -13.58 -10.43 -12.86
CA ASP A 16 -14.53 -9.64 -12.07
C ASP A 16 -14.01 -8.23 -11.71
N HIS A 17 -12.69 -8.03 -11.73
CA HIS A 17 -12.05 -6.79 -11.29
C HIS A 17 -11.10 -6.23 -12.35
N LEU A 18 -10.89 -4.92 -12.28
CA LEU A 18 -9.86 -4.19 -13.00
C LEU A 18 -8.52 -4.23 -12.25
N PRO A 19 -7.39 -3.93 -12.92
CA PRO A 19 -6.08 -3.91 -12.27
C PRO A 19 -5.95 -2.93 -11.09
N ASP A 20 -6.80 -1.89 -11.05
CA ASP A 20 -6.87 -0.95 -9.93
C ASP A 20 -7.67 -1.47 -8.73
N GLY A 21 -8.28 -2.66 -8.84
CA GLY A 21 -9.06 -3.33 -7.82
C GLY A 21 -10.55 -2.99 -7.81
N ARG A 22 -11.03 -2.12 -8.71
CA ARG A 22 -12.47 -1.88 -8.86
C ARG A 22 -13.14 -3.07 -9.55
N ALA A 23 -14.42 -3.30 -9.26
CA ALA A 23 -15.23 -4.23 -10.04
C ALA A 23 -15.27 -3.77 -11.50
N GLN A 24 -15.30 -4.71 -12.43
CA GLN A 24 -15.38 -4.41 -13.85
C GLN A 24 -16.62 -3.56 -14.18
N GLY A 25 -16.42 -2.51 -14.96
CA GLY A 25 -17.44 -1.49 -15.17
C GLY A 25 -16.97 -0.39 -16.09
N PHE A 26 -17.80 0.63 -16.25
CA PHE A 26 -17.48 1.83 -17.01
C PHE A 26 -18.04 3.06 -16.30
N VAL A 27 -17.54 4.23 -16.66
CA VAL A 27 -18.10 5.49 -16.19
C VAL A 27 -19.24 5.89 -17.12
N SER A 28 -20.42 6.13 -16.57
CA SER A 28 -21.58 6.68 -17.26
C SER A 28 -22.08 7.89 -16.49
N GLU A 29 -22.24 9.03 -17.16
CA GLU A 29 -22.74 10.27 -16.52
C GLU A 29 -21.98 10.71 -15.25
N GLY A 30 -20.70 10.36 -15.15
CA GLY A 30 -19.85 10.68 -14.00
C GLY A 30 -19.92 9.65 -12.86
N GLU A 31 -20.75 8.61 -12.99
CA GLU A 31 -20.89 7.54 -12.01
C GLU A 31 -20.28 6.23 -12.52
N TRP A 32 -19.81 5.39 -11.58
CA TRP A 32 -19.30 4.07 -11.91
C TRP A 32 -20.45 3.07 -12.03
N VAL A 33 -20.59 2.45 -13.20
CA VAL A 33 -21.60 1.43 -13.48
C VAL A 33 -20.92 0.07 -13.61
N PRO A 34 -21.16 -0.88 -12.68
CA PRO A 34 -20.63 -2.23 -12.77
C PRO A 34 -21.22 -2.96 -13.98
N LEU A 35 -20.38 -3.70 -14.69
CA LEU A 35 -20.82 -4.62 -15.73
C LEU A 35 -21.25 -5.95 -15.09
N PRO A 36 -22.24 -6.65 -15.66
CA PRO A 36 -22.74 -7.87 -15.07
C PRO A 36 -21.72 -9.02 -15.17
N GLY A 37 -21.85 -9.99 -14.26
CA GLY A 37 -21.04 -11.21 -14.22
C GLY A 37 -21.39 -12.19 -15.35
N ALA A 38 -20.64 -13.29 -15.40
CA ALA A 38 -20.77 -14.32 -16.43
C ALA A 38 -22.19 -14.92 -16.52
N ASP A 39 -22.94 -14.96 -15.42
CA ASP A 39 -24.29 -15.54 -15.32
C ASP A 39 -25.32 -14.90 -16.28
N THR A 40 -25.03 -13.69 -16.76
CA THR A 40 -25.92 -12.94 -17.67
C THR A 40 -25.52 -13.05 -19.14
N ILE A 41 -24.43 -13.76 -19.43
CA ILE A 41 -23.81 -13.83 -20.75
C ILE A 41 -24.26 -15.12 -21.45
N ALA A 42 -24.75 -14.98 -22.68
CA ALA A 42 -25.07 -16.13 -23.52
C ALA A 42 -23.82 -16.98 -23.78
N GLU A 43 -23.97 -18.31 -23.80
CA GLU A 43 -22.86 -19.26 -23.84
C GLU A 43 -21.93 -19.05 -25.05
N ASP A 44 -22.50 -18.74 -26.21
CA ASP A 44 -21.78 -18.43 -27.45
C ASP A 44 -20.93 -17.14 -27.37
N ARG A 45 -21.21 -16.28 -26.40
CA ARG A 45 -20.50 -15.01 -26.17
C ARG A 45 -19.44 -15.09 -25.07
N ILE A 46 -19.38 -16.20 -24.31
CA ILE A 46 -18.42 -16.37 -23.21
C ILE A 46 -16.97 -16.14 -23.68
N PRO A 47 -16.49 -16.69 -24.81
CA PRO A 47 -15.10 -16.48 -25.23
C PRO A 47 -14.76 -15.00 -25.48
N HIS A 48 -15.69 -14.25 -26.08
CA HIS A 48 -15.52 -12.83 -26.30
C HIS A 48 -15.55 -12.05 -24.99
N TRP A 49 -16.48 -12.38 -24.08
CA TRP A 49 -16.58 -11.78 -22.75
C TRP A 49 -15.29 -11.98 -21.95
N ILE A 50 -14.76 -13.21 -21.89
CA ILE A 50 -13.48 -13.51 -21.22
C ILE A 50 -12.36 -12.66 -21.81
N SER A 51 -12.25 -12.63 -23.15
CA SER A 51 -11.21 -11.87 -23.85
C SER A 51 -11.29 -10.37 -23.55
N PHE A 52 -12.50 -9.80 -23.58
CA PHE A 52 -12.75 -8.40 -23.25
C PHE A 52 -12.31 -8.07 -21.81
N ARG A 53 -12.71 -8.89 -20.83
CA ARG A 53 -12.35 -8.72 -19.42
C ARG A 53 -10.84 -8.75 -19.20
N LEU A 54 -10.18 -9.76 -19.76
CA LEU A 54 -8.73 -9.95 -19.60
C LEU A 54 -7.90 -8.92 -20.35
N ASN A 55 -8.46 -8.22 -21.35
CA ASN A 55 -7.74 -7.18 -22.07
C ASN A 55 -7.36 -5.99 -21.17
N HIS A 56 -8.14 -5.71 -20.12
CA HIS A 56 -7.78 -4.69 -19.12
C HIS A 56 -6.52 -5.03 -18.33
N TRP A 57 -6.13 -6.30 -18.31
CA TRP A 57 -4.95 -6.79 -17.59
C TRP A 57 -3.76 -7.05 -18.52
N ARG A 58 -3.76 -6.45 -19.71
CA ARG A 58 -2.63 -6.49 -20.62
C ARG A 58 -1.97 -5.13 -20.72
N ASP A 59 -0.66 -5.14 -20.88
CA ASP A 59 0.10 -3.94 -21.19
C ASP A 59 -0.09 -3.53 -22.66
N ALA A 60 0.52 -2.42 -23.06
CA ALA A 60 0.45 -1.91 -24.43
C ALA A 60 1.06 -2.87 -25.48
N ALA A 61 1.90 -3.82 -25.06
CA ALA A 61 2.48 -4.86 -25.92
C ALA A 61 1.65 -6.16 -25.92
N GLY A 62 0.54 -6.19 -25.18
CA GLY A 62 -0.36 -7.34 -25.09
C GLY A 62 0.06 -8.40 -24.06
N HIS A 63 1.08 -8.15 -23.24
CA HIS A 63 1.50 -9.09 -22.20
C HIS A 63 0.67 -8.89 -20.92
N PRO A 64 0.38 -9.95 -20.16
CA PRO A 64 -0.29 -9.81 -18.88
C PRO A 64 0.51 -8.92 -17.90
N VAL A 65 -0.17 -8.02 -17.21
CA VAL A 65 0.40 -7.23 -16.12
C VAL A 65 0.50 -8.05 -14.82
N GLU A 66 1.06 -7.44 -13.78
CA GLU A 66 1.15 -8.04 -12.43
C GLU A 66 -0.23 -8.53 -11.96
N SER A 67 -0.30 -9.78 -11.48
CA SER A 67 -1.54 -10.38 -10.99
C SER A 67 -1.97 -9.80 -9.64
N HIS A 68 -3.21 -10.05 -9.23
CA HIS A 68 -3.69 -9.63 -7.91
C HIS A 68 -2.86 -10.21 -6.77
N THR A 69 -2.54 -11.51 -6.84
CA THR A 69 -1.73 -12.19 -5.83
C THR A 69 -0.33 -11.60 -5.78
N GLN A 70 0.30 -11.37 -6.93
CA GLN A 70 1.62 -10.76 -7.02
C GLN A 70 1.63 -9.34 -6.44
N MET A 71 0.59 -8.54 -6.73
CA MET A 71 0.43 -7.22 -6.12
C MET A 71 0.33 -7.30 -4.59
N LEU A 72 -0.41 -8.26 -4.05
CA LEU A 72 -0.53 -8.47 -2.60
C LEU A 72 0.81 -8.88 -1.98
N GLU A 73 1.50 -9.83 -2.58
CA GLU A 73 2.83 -10.28 -2.14
C GLU A 73 3.84 -9.13 -2.13
N ARG A 74 3.87 -8.32 -3.20
CA ARG A 74 4.74 -7.14 -3.28
C ARG A 74 4.40 -6.11 -2.21
N ARG A 75 3.11 -5.86 -1.97
CA ARG A 75 2.66 -4.95 -0.89
C ARG A 75 3.06 -5.46 0.48
N GLN A 76 2.93 -6.77 0.72
CA GLN A 76 3.31 -7.40 1.97
C GLN A 76 4.81 -7.30 2.20
N ALA A 77 5.63 -7.65 1.21
CA ALA A 77 7.08 -7.50 1.27
C ALA A 77 7.50 -6.05 1.54
N ALA A 78 6.86 -5.07 0.89
CA ALA A 78 7.12 -3.66 1.13
C ALA A 78 6.78 -3.24 2.57
N ARG A 79 5.68 -3.74 3.14
CA ARG A 79 5.30 -3.50 4.54
C ARG A 79 6.34 -4.07 5.49
N GLU A 80 6.79 -5.30 5.27
CA GLU A 80 7.80 -5.94 6.12
C GLU A 80 9.13 -5.17 6.15
N VAL A 81 9.56 -4.66 5.00
CA VAL A 81 10.76 -3.80 4.91
C VAL A 81 10.57 -2.50 5.68
N GLN A 82 9.41 -1.86 5.56
CA GLN A 82 9.08 -0.64 6.30
C GLN A 82 9.05 -0.89 7.81
N GLU A 83 8.41 -1.96 8.26
CA GLU A 83 8.37 -2.35 9.67
C GLU A 83 9.76 -2.66 10.23
N ALA A 84 10.63 -3.33 9.45
CA ALA A 84 12.01 -3.59 9.83
C ALA A 84 12.82 -2.29 9.95
N ALA A 85 12.61 -1.32 9.04
CA ALA A 85 13.22 0.00 9.12
C ALA A 85 12.74 0.78 10.36
N GLN A 86 11.44 0.78 10.65
CA GLN A 86 10.88 1.41 11.84
C GLN A 86 11.42 0.79 13.13
N ARG A 87 11.49 -0.54 13.21
CA ARG A 87 12.06 -1.26 14.35
C ARG A 87 13.53 -0.85 14.61
N ARG A 88 14.34 -0.75 13.56
CA ARG A 88 15.73 -0.27 13.67
C ARG A 88 15.80 1.18 14.17
N ALA A 89 15.01 2.08 13.59
CA ALA A 89 14.97 3.49 14.02
C ALA A 89 14.53 3.65 15.48
N ILE A 90 13.57 2.85 15.95
CA ILE A 90 13.15 2.84 17.36
C ILE A 90 14.29 2.34 18.26
N ALA A 91 14.93 1.24 17.89
CA ALA A 91 16.04 0.66 18.66
C ALA A 91 17.22 1.64 18.78
N GLU A 92 17.60 2.30 17.69
CA GLU A 92 18.64 3.33 17.67
C GLU A 92 18.29 4.53 18.55
N ARG A 93 17.06 5.04 18.44
CA ARG A 93 16.57 6.13 19.32
C ARG A 93 16.59 5.73 20.79
N GLN A 94 16.20 4.49 21.11
CA GLN A 94 16.26 3.99 22.48
C GLN A 94 17.69 3.86 22.98
N ALA A 95 18.61 3.33 22.16
CA ALA A 95 20.03 3.23 22.49
C ALA A 95 20.65 4.61 22.72
N GLN A 96 20.36 5.59 21.86
CA GLN A 96 20.80 6.97 22.02
C GLN A 96 20.26 7.58 23.32
N ARG A 97 18.95 7.42 23.61
CA ARG A 97 18.35 7.89 24.86
C ARG A 97 19.00 7.24 26.09
N ARG A 98 19.34 5.96 26.03
CA ARG A 98 20.06 5.26 27.11
C ARG A 98 21.46 5.85 27.30
N ARG A 99 22.23 6.06 26.21
CA ARG A 99 23.56 6.70 26.27
C ARG A 99 23.49 8.08 26.92
N LEU A 100 22.57 8.94 26.46
CA LEU A 100 22.40 10.29 27.02
C LEU A 100 21.93 10.30 28.49
N ARG A 101 21.24 9.27 28.97
CA ARG A 101 20.87 9.15 30.39
C ARG A 101 22.06 8.80 31.29
N HIS A 102 23.05 8.10 30.76
CA HIS A 102 24.26 7.73 31.50
C HIS A 102 25.39 8.74 31.31
N ASP A 103 25.16 9.80 30.53
CA ASP A 103 26.10 10.90 30.33
C ASP A 103 25.84 12.01 31.37
N PRO A 104 26.78 12.28 32.29
CA PRO A 104 26.63 13.33 33.29
C PRO A 104 26.53 14.73 32.67
N ALA A 105 27.23 15.02 31.57
CA ALA A 105 27.16 16.31 30.90
C ALA A 105 25.78 16.54 30.25
N ALA A 106 25.20 15.50 29.66
CA ALA A 106 23.83 15.55 29.12
C ALA A 106 22.76 15.69 30.22
N THR A 107 23.02 15.16 31.41
CA THR A 107 22.12 15.27 32.57
C THR A 107 22.12 16.71 33.12
N GLU A 108 23.29 17.34 33.18
CA GLU A 108 23.46 18.72 33.62
C GLU A 108 22.83 19.71 32.62
N ALA A 109 23.13 19.57 31.32
CA ALA A 109 22.51 20.36 30.27
C ALA A 109 20.98 20.25 30.24
N ARG A 110 20.42 19.07 30.54
CA ARG A 110 18.97 18.88 30.66
C ARG A 110 18.38 19.59 31.88
N ARG A 111 19.12 19.63 32.99
CA ARG A 111 18.73 20.37 34.21
C ARG A 111 18.68 21.87 33.94
N GLU A 112 19.72 22.40 33.29
CA GLU A 112 19.79 23.81 32.88
C GLU A 112 18.67 24.17 31.91
N ALA A 113 18.42 23.34 30.91
CA ALA A 113 17.32 23.54 29.96
C ALA A 113 15.95 23.55 30.64
N MET A 114 15.70 22.65 31.60
CA MET A 114 14.45 22.66 32.38
C MET A 114 14.33 23.89 33.29
N ALA A 115 15.44 24.35 33.88
CA ALA A 115 15.47 25.56 34.67
C ALA A 115 15.16 26.80 33.81
N ALA A 116 15.74 26.89 32.61
CA ALA A 116 15.47 27.94 31.63
C ALA A 116 14.00 27.94 31.17
N VAL A 117 13.41 26.77 30.93
CA VAL A 117 11.99 26.67 30.55
C VAL A 117 11.07 27.09 31.71
N ARG A 118 11.44 26.79 32.96
CA ARG A 118 10.68 27.24 34.15
C ARG A 118 10.81 28.73 34.41
N SER A 119 11.92 29.36 34.03
CA SER A 119 12.15 30.79 34.19
C SER A 119 11.57 31.63 33.04
N LEU A 120 11.08 31.00 31.97
CA LEU A 120 10.34 31.71 30.92
C LEU A 120 9.03 32.27 31.51
N PRO A 121 8.79 33.59 31.39
CA PRO A 121 7.53 34.18 31.84
C PRO A 121 6.37 33.56 31.05
N ARG A 122 5.33 33.10 31.75
CA ARG A 122 4.09 32.65 31.12
C ARG A 122 3.44 33.87 30.47
N THR A 123 3.67 34.08 29.19
CA THR A 123 2.90 35.04 28.40
C THR A 123 1.44 34.60 28.44
N HIS A 124 0.65 35.25 29.29
CA HIS A 124 -0.79 35.24 29.21
C HIS A 124 -1.17 35.76 27.83
N ARG A 125 -1.75 34.88 27.00
CA ARG A 125 -2.46 35.27 25.78
C ARG A 125 -3.74 35.97 26.25
N VAL A 126 -3.82 37.28 26.01
CA VAL A 126 -5.07 38.05 25.98
C VAL A 126 -5.68 37.88 24.60
#